data_AF-A0AAN9EIN5-F1
#
_entry.id   AF-A0AAN9EIN5-F1
#
_cell.length_a   1.000
_cell.length_b   1.000
_cell.length_c   1.000
_cell.angle_alpha   90.00
_cell.angle_beta   90.00
_cell.angle_gamma   90.00
#
_symmetry.space_group_name_H-M   'P 1'
#
loop_
_entity.id
_entity.type
_entity.pdbx_description
1 polymer ?
#
loop_
_entity_poly.entity_id
_entity_poly.type
_entity_poly.pdbx_seq_one_letter_code
_entity_poly.pdbx_strand_id
1 'polypeptide(L)'
;MLLSGCPVLETLSLHLTRRSMYYHTGKFGKIGMPSSLKRLVFSDELDLEIEDLEIDTPCLEYLRIEIRTKCSRFSFKNLQNVVRAYLDFSPRDDYTDFMLKLLGALTRTKYLVMHLPTISTEVMCLV
;
A
#
# COMPACT_ATOMS: atom_id res chain seq x y z
N MET A 1 -15.54 -6.58 -7.70
CA MET A 1 -14.33 -5.72 -7.82
C MET A 1 -13.58 -6.14 -9.08
N LEU A 2 -12.98 -5.23 -9.86
CA LEU A 2 -12.42 -5.55 -11.19
C LEU A 2 -11.44 -6.75 -11.19
N LEU A 3 -10.71 -6.94 -10.09
CA LEU A 3 -9.73 -8.02 -9.92
C LEU A 3 -10.34 -9.39 -9.60
N SER A 4 -11.63 -9.47 -9.25
CA SER A 4 -12.30 -10.75 -8.96
C SER A 4 -12.50 -11.62 -10.20
N GLY A 5 -12.34 -11.07 -11.40
CA GLY A 5 -12.35 -11.83 -12.66
C GLY A 5 -11.07 -12.64 -12.92
N CYS A 6 -10.00 -12.42 -12.13
CA CYS A 6 -8.70 -13.05 -12.32
C CYS A 6 -8.22 -13.72 -11.02
N PRO A 7 -8.86 -14.82 -10.57
CA PRO A 7 -8.61 -15.41 -9.25
C PRO A 7 -7.22 -16.04 -9.09
N VAL A 8 -6.54 -16.36 -10.20
CA VAL A 8 -5.19 -16.96 -10.22
C VAL A 8 -4.08 -15.94 -10.55
N LEU A 9 -4.40 -14.64 -10.49
CA LEU A 9 -3.44 -13.59 -10.82
C LEU A 9 -2.28 -13.56 -9.81
N GLU A 10 -1.07 -13.86 -10.27
CA GLU A 10 0.11 -13.88 -9.40
C GLU A 10 0.87 -12.54 -9.37
N THR A 11 0.71 -11.69 -10.38
CA THR A 11 1.37 -10.39 -10.48
C THR A 11 0.38 -9.29 -10.83
N LEU A 12 0.41 -8.21 -10.05
CA LEU A 12 -0.39 -7.02 -10.30
C LEU A 12 0.47 -5.77 -10.17
N SER A 13 0.41 -4.92 -11.19
CA SER A 13 0.89 -3.54 -11.13
C SER A 13 -0.32 -2.62 -11.30
N LEU A 14 -0.68 -1.90 -10.25
CA LEU A 14 -1.82 -1.00 -10.23
C LEU A 14 -1.32 0.43 -10.04
N HIS A 15 -1.57 1.26 -11.03
CA HIS A 15 -1.23 2.69 -11.04
C HIS A 15 -2.54 3.48 -11.12
N LEU A 16 -2.93 4.10 -10.01
CA LEU A 16 -4.13 4.92 -9.97
C LEU A 16 -3.79 6.34 -10.43
N THR A 17 -4.43 6.79 -11.50
CA THR A 17 -4.19 8.10 -12.10
C THR A 17 -5.50 8.88 -12.23
N ARG A 18 -5.42 10.21 -12.14
CA ARG A 18 -6.59 11.06 -12.31
C ARG A 18 -6.82 11.33 -13.80
N ARG A 19 -7.90 10.78 -14.35
CA ARG A 19 -8.21 10.92 -15.79
C ARG A 19 -8.86 12.27 -16.17
N SER A 20 -9.21 13.14 -15.21
CA SER A 20 -9.98 14.38 -15.49
C SER A 20 -9.62 15.54 -14.55
N MET A 21 -9.35 16.71 -15.13
CA MET A 21 -9.06 17.99 -14.45
C MET A 21 -10.29 18.62 -13.78
N TYR A 22 -11.50 18.09 -13.97
CA TYR A 22 -12.70 18.64 -13.34
C TYR A 22 -12.76 18.23 -11.86
N TYR A 23 -13.10 19.20 -11.00
CA TYR A 23 -12.89 19.32 -9.55
C TYR A 23 -13.56 18.28 -8.64
N HIS A 24 -13.83 17.06 -9.11
CA HIS A 24 -14.24 15.98 -8.23
C HIS A 24 -13.01 15.22 -7.79
N THR A 25 -12.78 15.14 -6.47
CA THR A 25 -11.81 14.18 -5.92
C THR A 25 -12.19 12.81 -6.46
N GLY A 26 -11.26 12.15 -7.13
CA GLY A 26 -11.47 10.79 -7.61
C GLY A 26 -11.59 9.89 -6.40
N LYS A 27 -12.81 9.61 -5.95
CA LYS A 27 -13.08 8.72 -4.83
C LYS A 27 -13.06 7.29 -5.33
N PHE A 28 -12.03 6.57 -4.95
CA PHE A 28 -12.02 5.12 -5.03
C PHE A 28 -12.66 4.57 -3.76
N GLY A 29 -13.66 3.71 -3.91
CA GLY A 29 -14.20 2.94 -2.78
C GLY A 29 -13.19 1.90 -2.30
N LYS A 30 -13.65 0.70 -1.96
CA LYS A 30 -12.78 -0.38 -1.50
C LYS A 30 -11.95 -1.01 -2.62
N ILE A 31 -10.63 -1.04 -2.44
CA ILE A 31 -9.68 -1.77 -3.29
C ILE A 31 -9.10 -2.94 -2.49
N GLY A 32 -9.53 -4.17 -2.85
CA GLY A 32 -9.02 -5.45 -2.35
C GLY A 32 -8.18 -6.23 -3.37
N MET A 33 -7.17 -6.95 -2.90
CA MET A 33 -6.24 -7.68 -3.75
C MET A 33 -6.59 -9.17 -3.86
N PRO A 34 -6.40 -9.84 -5.02
CA PRO A 34 -6.54 -11.30 -5.13
C PRO A 34 -5.57 -12.03 -4.20
N SER A 35 -6.05 -13.06 -3.50
CA SER A 35 -5.25 -13.80 -2.51
C SER A 35 -4.07 -14.58 -3.12
N SER A 36 -4.13 -14.90 -4.42
CA SER A 36 -3.10 -15.61 -5.17
C SER A 36 -1.90 -14.75 -5.57
N LEU A 37 -1.94 -13.43 -5.32
CA LEU A 37 -0.85 -12.54 -5.69
C LEU A 37 0.44 -12.90 -4.95
N LYS A 38 1.52 -13.02 -5.74
CA LYS A 38 2.91 -13.14 -5.27
C LYS A 38 3.66 -11.82 -5.38
N ARG A 39 3.28 -10.97 -6.34
CA ARG A 39 3.91 -9.67 -6.59
C ARG A 39 2.86 -8.58 -6.72
N LEU A 40 3.00 -7.54 -5.90
CA LEU A 40 2.17 -6.34 -5.96
C LEU A 40 3.05 -5.11 -6.11
N VAL A 41 2.73 -4.29 -7.11
CA VAL A 41 3.18 -2.90 -7.23
C VAL A 41 1.92 -2.04 -7.19
N PHE A 42 1.83 -1.16 -6.20
CA PHE A 42 0.75 -0.21 -6.05
C PHE A 42 1.32 1.20 -6.04
N SER A 43 0.83 2.06 -6.92
CA SER A 43 1.13 3.49 -6.85
C SER A 43 -0.08 4.34 -7.20
N ASP A 44 -0.03 5.60 -6.78
CA ASP A 44 -1.06 6.58 -7.09
C ASP A 44 -0.48 7.96 -7.44
N GLU A 45 -1.34 8.84 -7.96
CA GLU A 45 -1.06 10.26 -8.21
C GLU A 45 -1.61 11.15 -7.10
N LEU A 46 -1.03 12.33 -6.89
CA LEU A 46 -1.57 13.32 -5.95
C LEU A 46 -3.05 13.65 -6.23
N ASP A 47 -3.78 14.05 -5.18
CA ASP A 47 -5.18 14.51 -5.22
C ASP A 47 -6.26 13.45 -5.57
N LEU A 48 -5.97 12.17 -5.36
CA LEU A 48 -7.01 11.13 -5.24
C LEU A 48 -7.41 10.92 -3.78
N GLU A 49 -8.59 10.34 -3.58
CA GLU A 49 -9.06 9.89 -2.27
C GLU A 49 -9.41 8.40 -2.37
N ILE A 50 -8.78 7.59 -1.52
CA ILE A 50 -9.08 6.16 -1.39
C ILE A 50 -9.82 5.98 -0.07
N GLU A 51 -11.00 5.36 -0.11
CA GLU A 51 -11.77 5.09 1.11
C GLU A 51 -11.13 3.94 1.90
N ASP A 52 -10.93 2.79 1.26
CA ASP A 52 -10.38 1.57 1.88
C ASP A 52 -9.37 0.88 0.94
N LEU A 53 -8.12 0.75 1.38
CA LEU A 53 -7.12 -0.13 0.74
C LEU A 53 -6.89 -1.37 1.61
N GLU A 54 -7.27 -2.54 1.10
CA GLU A 54 -7.08 -3.83 1.76
C GLU A 54 -6.11 -4.73 0.97
N ILE A 55 -4.98 -5.04 1.59
CA ILE A 55 -4.01 -6.01 1.09
C ILE A 55 -4.04 -7.21 2.04
N ASP A 56 -4.78 -8.24 1.63
CA ASP A 56 -4.88 -9.52 2.31
C ASP A 56 -4.46 -10.64 1.34
N THR A 57 -3.16 -10.85 1.25
CA THR A 57 -2.55 -11.67 0.19
C THR A 57 -1.51 -12.63 0.79
N PRO A 58 -1.94 -13.80 1.30
CA PRO A 58 -1.06 -14.73 2.01
C PRO A 58 0.11 -15.25 1.16
N CYS A 59 -0.01 -15.24 -0.17
CA CYS A 59 1.03 -15.68 -1.09
C CYS A 59 2.02 -14.58 -1.47
N LEU A 60 1.87 -13.36 -0.95
CA LEU A 60 2.67 -12.22 -1.40
C LEU A 60 4.12 -12.35 -0.97
N GLU A 61 5.04 -12.30 -1.93
CA GLU A 61 6.49 -12.40 -1.73
C GLU A 61 7.20 -11.06 -1.97
N TYR A 62 6.62 -10.23 -2.84
CA TYR A 62 7.14 -8.90 -3.19
C TYR A 62 6.05 -7.84 -3.08
N LEU A 63 6.37 -6.77 -2.35
CA LEU A 63 5.50 -5.61 -2.17
C LEU A 63 6.23 -4.32 -2.57
N ARG A 64 5.60 -3.51 -3.42
CA ARG A 64 6.00 -2.11 -3.65
C ARG A 64 4.78 -1.23 -3.50
N ILE A 65 4.86 -0.24 -2.61
CA ILE A 65 3.80 0.73 -2.35
C ILE A 65 4.38 2.14 -2.47
N GLU A 66 3.73 2.96 -3.29
CA GLU A 66 4.02 4.39 -3.43
C GLU A 66 2.72 5.17 -3.27
N ILE A 67 2.50 5.79 -2.11
CA ILE A 67 1.24 6.50 -1.81
C ILE A 67 1.50 7.99 -1.62
N ARG A 68 0.82 8.76 -2.45
CA ARG A 68 0.79 10.22 -2.53
C ARG A 68 -0.61 10.75 -2.15
N THR A 69 -1.64 9.92 -2.28
CA THR A 69 -3.05 10.26 -2.05
C THR A 69 -3.46 10.19 -0.59
N LYS A 70 -4.61 10.80 -0.26
CA LYS A 70 -5.25 10.57 1.05
C LYS A 70 -5.99 9.23 1.01
N CYS A 71 -5.68 8.35 1.95
CA CYS A 71 -6.40 7.09 2.12
C CYS A 71 -6.95 6.99 3.55
N SER A 72 -8.27 6.86 3.67
CA SER A 72 -8.94 6.96 4.97
C SER A 72 -8.69 5.74 5.85
N ARG A 73 -8.60 4.56 5.24
CA ARG A 73 -8.48 3.29 5.96
C ARG A 73 -7.58 2.34 5.21
N PHE A 74 -6.65 1.77 5.96
CA PHE A 74 -5.73 0.78 5.47
C PHE A 74 -5.88 -0.51 6.27
N SER A 75 -5.83 -1.63 5.56
CA SER A 75 -5.81 -2.95 6.17
C SER A 75 -4.76 -3.82 5.50
N PHE A 76 -3.78 -4.24 6.29
CA PHE A 76 -2.74 -5.18 5.87
C PHE A 76 -2.89 -6.45 6.67
N LYS A 77 -3.10 -7.56 5.98
CA LYS A 77 -3.27 -8.87 6.59
C LYS A 77 -2.46 -9.88 5.81
N ASN A 78 -2.04 -10.93 6.52
CA ASN A 78 -1.39 -12.09 5.94
C ASN A 78 -0.17 -11.76 5.05
N LEU A 79 0.72 -10.86 5.51
CA LEU A 79 1.93 -10.48 4.78
C LEU A 79 3.19 -11.25 5.24
N GLN A 80 3.02 -12.39 5.93
CA GLN A 80 4.11 -13.19 6.50
C GLN A 80 5.07 -13.82 5.49
N ASN A 81 4.72 -13.81 4.20
CA ASN A 81 5.55 -14.35 3.13
C ASN A 81 6.29 -13.26 2.35
N VAL A 82 6.07 -11.98 2.66
CA VAL A 82 6.76 -10.89 1.98
C VAL A 82 8.23 -10.97 2.34
N VAL A 83 9.08 -11.17 1.34
CA VAL A 83 10.54 -11.25 1.49
C VAL A 83 11.17 -9.91 1.17
N ARG A 84 10.58 -9.16 0.23
CA ARG A 84 11.07 -7.85 -0.21
C ARG A 84 9.94 -6.83 -0.22
N ALA A 85 10.15 -5.72 0.46
CA ALA A 85 9.23 -4.59 0.48
C ALA A 85 9.94 -3.28 0.09
N TYR A 86 9.27 -2.49 -0.74
CA TYR A 86 9.63 -1.09 -1.03
C TYR A 86 8.46 -0.20 -0.67
N LEU A 87 8.70 0.77 0.19
CA LEU A 87 7.68 1.63 0.77
C LEU A 87 8.06 3.10 0.57
N ASP A 88 7.23 3.87 -0.13
CA ASP A 88 7.41 5.31 -0.34
C ASP A 88 6.10 6.04 -0.05
N PHE A 89 6.12 6.93 0.94
CA PHE A 89 4.93 7.61 1.44
C PHE A 89 5.15 9.12 1.49
N SER A 90 4.18 9.90 1.03
CA SER A 90 4.20 11.36 1.21
C SER A 90 3.85 11.75 2.66
N PRO A 91 4.46 12.80 3.22
CA PRO A 91 4.24 13.18 4.61
C PRO A 91 2.85 13.79 4.78
N ARG A 92 2.02 13.18 5.64
CA ARG A 92 0.82 13.80 6.22
C ARG A 92 0.61 13.31 7.65
N ASP A 93 -0.21 14.03 8.41
CA ASP A 93 -0.34 13.92 9.87
C ASP A 93 -0.88 12.57 10.39
N ASP A 94 -1.44 11.72 9.53
CA ASP A 94 -2.14 10.48 9.86
C ASP A 94 -1.39 9.18 9.50
N TYR A 95 -0.19 9.26 8.93
CA TYR A 95 0.52 8.07 8.42
C TYR A 95 1.22 7.22 9.50
N THR A 96 1.46 7.73 10.72
CA THR A 96 2.25 6.99 11.73
C THR A 96 1.60 5.68 12.17
N ASP A 97 0.30 5.69 12.49
CA ASP A 97 -0.44 4.47 12.89
C ASP A 97 -0.50 3.45 11.75
N PHE A 98 -0.73 3.94 10.53
CA PHE A 98 -0.70 3.14 9.32
C PHE A 98 0.65 2.45 9.11
N MET A 99 1.75 3.20 9.22
CA MET A 99 3.11 2.71 9.04
C MET A 99 3.44 1.62 10.06
N LEU A 100 3.05 1.82 11.32
CA LEU A 100 3.24 0.83 12.38
C LEU A 100 2.49 -0.47 12.09
N LYS A 101 1.23 -0.38 11.63
CA LYS A 101 0.44 -1.56 11.22
C LYS A 101 1.07 -2.29 10.04
N LEU A 102 1.53 -1.57 9.03
CA LEU A 102 2.20 -2.14 7.87
C LEU A 102 3.52 -2.83 8.26
N LEU A 103 4.37 -2.17 9.04
CA LEU A 103 5.60 -2.73 9.56
C LEU A 103 5.34 -3.98 10.41
N GLY A 104 4.30 -3.94 11.27
CA GLY A 104 3.86 -5.09 12.06
C GLY A 104 3.36 -6.26 11.21
N ALA A 105 2.79 -6.01 10.03
CA ALA A 105 2.42 -7.08 9.10
C ALA A 105 3.63 -7.66 8.34
N LEU A 106 4.71 -6.87 8.19
CA LEU A 106 5.91 -7.20 7.41
C LEU A 106 7.02 -7.89 8.23
N THR A 107 6.68 -8.57 9.33
CA THR A 107 7.63 -9.14 10.32
C THR A 107 8.65 -10.13 9.77
N ARG A 108 8.41 -10.77 8.61
CA ARG A 108 9.31 -11.74 7.99
C ARG A 108 10.06 -11.20 6.76
N THR A 109 9.94 -9.89 6.52
CA THR A 109 10.62 -9.20 5.41
C THR A 109 12.12 -9.23 5.63
N LYS A 110 12.87 -9.70 4.63
CA LYS A 110 14.34 -9.76 4.67
C LYS A 110 14.99 -8.50 4.10
N TYR A 111 14.32 -7.87 3.14
CA TYR A 111 14.80 -6.65 2.48
C TYR A 111 13.70 -5.62 2.50
N LEU A 112 13.90 -4.56 3.28
CA LEU A 112 13.00 -3.44 3.37
C LEU A 112 13.72 -2.18 2.91
N VAL A 113 13.17 -1.54 1.88
CA VAL A 113 13.54 -0.17 1.51
C VAL A 113 12.38 0.72 1.87
N MET A 114 12.65 1.78 2.62
CA MET A 114 11.64 2.72 3.06
C MET A 114 12.13 4.14 2.80
N HIS A 115 11.34 4.89 2.05
CA HIS A 115 11.48 6.32 1.88
C HIS A 115 10.47 7.00 2.78
N LEU A 116 10.96 7.49 3.91
CA LEU A 116 10.20 8.37 4.79
C LEU A 116 10.61 9.81 4.51
N PRO A 117 9.65 10.73 4.47
CA PRO A 117 9.97 12.14 4.55
C PRO A 117 10.59 12.42 5.92
N THR A 118 11.75 13.08 5.94
CA THR A 118 12.36 13.55 7.18
C THR A 118 11.50 14.65 7.77
N ILE A 119 10.60 14.30 8.69
CA ILE A 119 10.07 15.23 9.69
C ILE A 119 10.96 15.04 10.92
N SER A 120 11.47 16.13 11.48
CA SER A 120 12.45 16.14 12.56
C SER A 120 12.10 15.19 13.71
N THR A 121 13.08 14.35 14.07
CA THR A 121 13.26 13.64 15.35
C THR A 121 12.10 12.78 15.86
N GLU A 122 12.14 11.49 15.53
CA GLU A 122 12.22 10.41 16.53
C GLU A 122 12.70 9.14 15.83
N VAL A 123 13.87 8.65 16.25
CA VAL A 123 14.43 7.38 15.77
C VAL A 123 13.56 6.28 16.37
N MET A 124 12.62 5.76 15.58
CA MET A 124 11.93 4.52 15.90
C MET A 124 12.92 3.37 15.71
N CYS A 125 13.61 3.00 16.80
CA CYS A 125 14.30 1.71 16.87
C CYS A 125 13.25 0.60 16.82
N LEU A 126 13.23 -0.17 15.74
CA LEU A 126 12.53 -1.44 15.69
C LEU A 126 13.32 -2.42 16.58
N VAL A 127 12.76 -2.73 17.75
CA VAL A 127 13.26 -3.76 18.68
C VAL A 127 12.76 -5.14 18.23
#